data_AF-A0AA42YGF5-F1
#
_entry.id   AF-A0AA42YGF5-F1
#
_cell.length_a   1.000
_cell.length_b   1.000
_cell.length_c   1.000
_cell.angle_alpha   90.00
_cell.angle_beta   90.00
_cell.angle_gamma   90.00
#
_symmetry.space_group_name_H-M   'P 1'
#
loop_
_entity.id
_entity.type
_entity.pdbx_description
1 polymer ?
#
loop_
_entity_poly.entity_id
_entity_poly.type
_entity_poly.pdbx_seq_one_letter_code
_entity_poly.pdbx_strand_id
1 'polypeptide(L)'
;MKTRSVPPEVLRGVEVAVASTRSEILLGVREGVVRYFHRALGRPVPVAVVPQEVADRPRGLAASDAEMIAGCRSRVRELEARLGASYHFYVAVEEGIETLDLGEGVRHFVRSWAVIQGLGGYACGGSGSLEVPGRLFEERTGEGEPRRELAGLRRQAGLVATLSGGLESRRSAAAAAAFNAVAGLFFELYSGHPRSGN
;
A
#
# COMPACT_ATOMS: atom_id res chain seq x y z
N MET A 1 13.30 -24.23 -15.84
CA MET A 1 12.65 -23.20 -14.97
C MET A 1 12.35 -23.86 -13.64
N LYS A 2 12.97 -23.45 -12.53
CA LYS A 2 12.69 -24.03 -11.21
C LYS A 2 11.33 -23.51 -10.72
N THR A 3 10.40 -24.41 -10.45
CA THR A 3 9.12 -24.10 -9.82
C THR A 3 9.42 -23.48 -8.45
N ARG A 4 9.19 -22.18 -8.30
CA ARG A 4 9.22 -21.55 -6.97
C ARG A 4 7.97 -22.06 -6.24
N SER A 5 8.15 -22.66 -5.08
CA SER A 5 7.05 -23.03 -4.17
C SER A 5 6.97 -22.02 -3.04
N VAL A 6 5.79 -21.92 -2.41
CA VAL A 6 5.64 -21.12 -1.18
C VAL A 6 6.57 -21.72 -0.11
N PRO A 7 7.45 -20.92 0.52
CA PRO A 7 8.40 -21.44 1.49
C PRO A 7 7.70 -22.09 2.70
N PRO A 8 8.22 -23.21 3.24
CA PRO A 8 7.56 -23.97 4.32
C PRO A 8 7.27 -23.16 5.59
N GLU A 9 8.08 -22.15 5.88
CA GLU A 9 7.93 -21.24 7.01
C GLU A 9 6.65 -20.40 6.91
N VAL A 10 6.32 -19.91 5.70
CA VAL A 10 5.11 -19.14 5.40
C VAL A 10 3.85 -19.98 5.65
N LEU A 11 3.94 -21.30 5.51
CA LEU A 11 2.86 -22.23 5.78
C LEU A 11 2.58 -22.44 7.28
N ARG A 12 3.51 -22.05 8.17
CA ARG A 12 3.35 -22.11 9.62
C ARG A 12 2.91 -20.78 10.21
N GLY A 13 3.28 -19.68 9.55
CA GLY A 13 2.86 -18.33 9.90
C GLY A 13 3.52 -17.28 9.02
N VAL A 14 3.00 -16.06 9.08
CA VAL A 14 3.53 -14.93 8.33
C VAL A 14 3.86 -13.81 9.30
N GLU A 15 5.10 -13.34 9.25
CA GLU A 15 5.59 -12.23 10.07
C GLU A 15 5.96 -11.07 9.17
N VAL A 16 5.37 -9.91 9.43
CA VAL A 16 5.48 -8.71 8.58
C VAL A 16 5.97 -7.55 9.43
N ALA A 17 7.13 -6.99 9.09
CA ALA A 17 7.58 -5.72 9.63
C ALA A 17 6.99 -4.58 8.80
N VAL A 18 6.33 -3.61 9.47
CA VAL A 18 5.67 -2.48 8.81
C VAL A 18 6.34 -1.17 9.19
N ALA A 19 6.76 -0.40 8.19
CA ALA A 19 7.40 0.91 8.33
C ALA A 19 6.41 2.01 8.73
N SER A 20 5.73 1.82 9.86
CA SER A 20 4.75 2.73 10.44
C SER A 20 4.39 2.29 11.86
N THR A 21 4.05 3.26 12.70
CA THR A 21 3.42 3.03 14.02
C THR A 21 1.93 3.37 14.02
N ARG A 22 1.38 3.82 12.88
CA ARG A 22 -0.01 4.27 12.75
C ARG A 22 -0.97 3.08 12.70
N SER A 23 -1.91 3.05 13.63
CA SER A 23 -2.86 1.94 13.82
C SER A 23 -3.63 1.56 12.55
N GLU A 24 -4.07 2.54 11.77
CA GLU A 24 -4.83 2.35 10.54
C GLU A 24 -4.01 1.67 9.45
N ILE A 25 -2.70 1.96 9.37
CA ILE A 25 -1.79 1.30 8.42
C ILE A 25 -1.50 -0.12 8.89
N LEU A 26 -1.20 -0.32 10.17
CA LEU A 26 -0.90 -1.63 10.73
C LEU A 26 -2.08 -2.61 10.58
N LEU A 27 -3.28 -2.15 10.93
CA LEU A 27 -4.51 -2.93 10.79
C LEU A 27 -4.85 -3.17 9.32
N GLY A 28 -4.66 -2.17 8.46
CA GLY A 28 -4.87 -2.31 7.02
C GLY A 28 -3.94 -3.34 6.39
N VAL A 29 -2.63 -3.23 6.62
CA VAL A 29 -1.63 -4.21 6.14
C VAL A 29 -1.97 -5.61 6.65
N ARG A 30 -2.28 -5.77 7.94
CA ARG A 30 -2.68 -7.05 8.50
C ARG A 30 -3.88 -7.64 7.75
N GLU A 31 -4.91 -6.83 7.54
CA GLU A 31 -6.14 -7.24 6.85
C GLU A 31 -5.87 -7.67 5.40
N GLY A 32 -5.08 -6.90 4.65
CA GLY A 32 -4.70 -7.24 3.28
C GLY A 32 -3.90 -8.54 3.18
N VAL A 33 -2.91 -8.72 4.07
CA VAL A 33 -2.06 -9.92 4.12
C VAL A 33 -2.86 -11.15 4.54
N VAL A 34 -3.66 -11.05 5.61
CA VAL A 34 -4.55 -12.13 6.08
C VAL A 34 -5.51 -12.55 4.97
N ARG A 35 -6.17 -11.59 4.34
CA ARG A 35 -7.11 -11.84 3.25
C ARG A 35 -6.45 -12.59 2.09
N TYR A 36 -5.22 -12.20 1.72
CA TYR A 36 -4.49 -12.89 0.67
C TYR A 36 -4.20 -14.33 1.07
N PHE A 37 -3.46 -14.56 2.16
CA PHE A 37 -2.99 -15.91 2.50
C PHE A 37 -4.12 -16.87 2.88
N HIS A 38 -5.18 -16.40 3.54
CA HIS A 38 -6.32 -17.26 3.88
C HIS A 38 -7.04 -17.74 2.62
N ARG A 39 -7.20 -16.87 1.62
CA ARG A 39 -7.83 -17.24 0.34
C ARG A 39 -6.89 -18.07 -0.53
N ALA A 40 -5.64 -17.64 -0.66
CA ALA A 40 -4.67 -18.23 -1.57
C ALA A 40 -4.19 -19.63 -1.11
N LEU A 41 -4.17 -19.88 0.20
CA LEU A 41 -3.82 -21.19 0.78
C LEU A 41 -5.03 -22.07 1.09
N GLY A 42 -6.25 -21.56 0.93
CA GLY A 42 -7.49 -22.27 1.28
C GLY A 42 -7.61 -22.65 2.76
N ARG A 43 -6.79 -22.06 3.64
CA ARG A 43 -6.77 -22.33 5.08
C ARG A 43 -6.29 -21.11 5.89
N PRO A 44 -6.71 -20.97 7.15
CA PRO A 44 -6.18 -19.93 8.02
C PRO A 44 -4.69 -20.13 8.30
N VAL A 45 -3.93 -19.05 8.20
CA VAL A 45 -2.55 -18.96 8.71
C VAL A 45 -2.42 -17.80 9.69
N PRO A 46 -1.63 -17.93 10.76
CA PRO A 46 -1.38 -16.83 11.67
C PRO A 46 -0.56 -15.75 10.96
N VAL A 47 -0.98 -14.49 11.11
CA VAL A 47 -0.27 -13.32 10.56
C VAL A 47 0.04 -12.36 11.71
N ALA A 48 1.32 -12.15 11.95
CA ALA A 48 1.85 -11.17 12.89
C ALA A 48 2.32 -9.93 12.12
N VAL A 49 1.82 -8.76 12.50
CA VAL A 49 2.27 -7.47 11.99
C VAL A 49 2.99 -6.75 13.11
N VAL A 50 4.27 -6.44 12.89
CA VAL A 50 5.13 -5.79 13.88
C VAL A 50 5.40 -4.35 13.43
N PRO A 51 4.97 -3.34 14.20
CA PRO A 51 5.25 -1.95 13.88
C PRO A 51 6.74 -1.66 13.99
N GLN A 52 7.25 -0.86 13.06
CA GLN A 52 8.64 -0.41 13.03
C GLN A 52 8.65 1.10 12.85
N GLU A 53 9.35 1.78 13.75
CA GLU A 53 9.59 3.21 13.64
C GLU A 53 10.65 3.47 12.57
N VAL A 54 10.33 4.35 11.64
CA VAL A 54 11.21 4.80 10.55
C VAL A 54 11.15 6.33 10.48
N ALA A 55 12.17 6.95 9.93
CA ALA A 55 12.19 8.41 9.81
C ALA A 55 10.95 8.92 9.04
N ASP A 56 10.20 9.83 9.66
CA ASP A 56 9.06 10.47 9.00
C ASP A 56 9.56 11.31 7.82
N ARG A 57 8.93 11.12 6.64
CA ARG A 57 9.16 12.01 5.49
C ARG A 57 8.73 13.43 5.85
N PRO A 58 9.41 14.47 5.33
CA PRO A 58 8.96 15.85 5.44
C PRO A 58 7.45 15.98 5.15
N ARG A 59 6.75 16.77 5.97
CA ARG A 59 5.30 16.91 5.93
C ARG A 59 4.84 17.41 4.55
N GLY A 60 4.13 16.57 3.82
CA GLY A 60 3.53 16.87 2.51
C GLY A 60 2.71 15.67 2.02
N LEU A 61 1.83 15.89 1.03
CA LEU A 61 1.28 14.78 0.24
C LEU A 61 2.27 14.52 -0.90
N ALA A 62 2.57 13.26 -1.19
CA ALA A 62 3.29 12.94 -2.42
C ALA A 62 2.44 13.38 -3.61
N ALA A 63 3.08 13.97 -4.61
CA ALA A 63 2.42 14.59 -5.77
C ALA A 63 2.26 13.62 -6.95
N SER A 64 2.84 12.41 -6.85
CA SER A 64 2.64 11.35 -7.83
C SER A 64 2.77 9.94 -7.26
N ASP A 65 2.26 8.97 -7.99
CA ASP A 65 2.47 7.53 -7.80
C ASP A 65 3.95 7.18 -7.72
N ALA A 66 4.76 7.74 -8.61
CA ALA A 66 6.20 7.47 -8.64
C ALA A 66 6.86 7.90 -7.32
N GLU A 67 6.50 9.06 -6.79
CA GLU A 67 7.00 9.55 -5.50
C GLU A 67 6.48 8.75 -4.30
N MET A 68 5.23 8.29 -4.35
CA MET A 68 4.67 7.41 -3.31
C MET A 68 5.41 6.08 -3.28
N ILE A 69 5.56 5.44 -4.44
CA ILE A 69 6.25 4.15 -4.56
C ILE A 69 7.72 4.30 -4.16
N ALA A 70 8.40 5.36 -4.60
CA ALA A 70 9.79 5.63 -4.21
C ALA A 70 9.94 5.79 -2.68
N GLY A 71 9.02 6.52 -2.04
CA GLY A 71 8.97 6.67 -0.58
C GLY A 71 8.80 5.35 0.14
N CYS A 72 7.82 4.54 -0.28
CA CYS A 72 7.62 3.19 0.25
C CYS A 72 8.88 2.32 0.10
N ARG A 73 9.50 2.30 -1.10
CA ARG A 73 10.71 1.51 -1.37
C ARG A 73 11.88 1.92 -0.47
N SER A 74 12.07 3.22 -0.26
CA SER A 74 13.13 3.72 0.61
C SER A 74 12.97 3.19 2.04
N ARG A 75 11.76 3.28 2.60
CA ARG A 75 11.48 2.80 3.97
C ARG A 75 11.58 1.29 4.11
N VAL A 76 11.11 0.54 3.10
CA VAL A 76 11.24 -0.92 3.08
C VAL A 76 12.71 -1.34 3.08
N ARG A 77 13.55 -0.68 2.28
CA ARG A 77 15.01 -0.93 2.26
C ARG A 77 15.68 -0.56 3.57
N GLU A 78 15.28 0.55 4.19
CA GLU A 78 15.76 0.94 5.53
C GLU A 78 15.44 -0.14 6.56
N LEU A 79 14.20 -0.66 6.57
CA LEU A 79 13.81 -1.76 7.45
C LEU A 79 14.61 -3.03 7.19
N GLU A 80 14.73 -3.44 5.93
CA GLU A 80 15.48 -4.64 5.55
C GLU A 80 16.96 -4.53 5.94
N ALA A 81 17.59 -3.37 5.70
CA ALA A 81 18.97 -3.12 6.12
C ALA A 81 19.14 -3.17 7.64
N ARG A 82 18.17 -2.66 8.40
CA ARG A 82 18.22 -2.61 9.87
C ARG A 82 17.89 -3.95 10.53
N LEU A 83 16.94 -4.71 9.97
CA LEU A 83 16.37 -5.91 10.60
C LEU A 83 16.84 -7.21 9.95
N GLY A 84 17.57 -7.14 8.84
CA GLY A 84 18.12 -8.30 8.13
C GLY A 84 17.02 -9.21 7.56
N ALA A 85 17.13 -10.52 7.80
CA ALA A 85 16.13 -11.50 7.36
C ALA A 85 15.22 -11.97 8.52
N SER A 86 14.98 -11.10 9.51
CA SER A 86 14.19 -11.44 10.71
C SER A 86 12.70 -11.59 10.46
N TYR A 87 12.19 -11.06 9.33
CA TYR A 87 10.78 -11.10 8.97
C TYR A 87 10.61 -11.68 7.57
N HIS A 88 9.47 -12.33 7.33
CA HIS A 88 9.13 -12.86 6.02
C HIS A 88 8.91 -11.73 4.99
N PHE A 89 8.34 -10.61 5.45
CA PHE A 89 8.01 -9.46 4.64
C PHE A 89 8.30 -8.14 5.33
N TYR A 90 8.73 -7.16 4.53
CA TYR A 90 8.87 -5.76 4.90
C TYR A 90 7.89 -4.92 4.08
N VAL A 91 7.06 -4.11 4.75
CA VAL A 91 5.99 -3.36 4.09
C VAL A 91 6.05 -1.88 4.46
N ALA A 92 5.85 -1.02 3.48
CA ALA A 92 5.53 0.39 3.68
C ALA A 92 4.27 0.76 2.89
N VAL A 93 3.49 1.70 3.44
CA VAL A 93 2.31 2.26 2.78
C VAL A 93 2.40 3.77 2.81
N GLU A 94 2.17 4.41 1.66
CA GLU A 94 2.11 5.87 1.50
C GLU A 94 0.75 6.25 0.92
N GLU A 95 0.25 7.43 1.32
CA GLU A 95 -0.95 8.08 0.77
C GLU A 95 -0.52 9.38 0.10
N GLY A 96 -1.08 9.66 -1.06
CA GLY A 96 -0.74 10.84 -1.85
C GLY A 96 -1.81 11.14 -2.88
N ILE A 97 -1.51 12.13 -3.72
CA ILE A 97 -2.39 12.60 -4.77
C ILE A 97 -1.68 12.39 -6.09
N GLU A 98 -2.37 11.78 -7.05
CA GLU A 98 -1.97 11.75 -8.45
C GLU A 98 -2.71 12.86 -9.20
N THR A 99 -2.01 13.58 -10.06
CA THR A 99 -2.60 14.56 -10.97
C THR A 99 -2.58 14.00 -12.39
N LEU A 100 -3.74 13.97 -13.04
CA LEU A 100 -3.89 13.48 -14.41
C LEU A 100 -4.47 14.57 -15.30
N ASP A 101 -3.85 14.81 -16.45
CA ASP A 101 -4.46 15.58 -17.54
C ASP A 101 -5.27 14.61 -18.42
N LEU A 102 -6.59 14.77 -18.43
CA LEU A 102 -7.50 13.93 -19.21
C LEU A 102 -7.89 14.57 -20.55
N GLY A 103 -7.21 15.65 -20.97
CA GLY A 103 -7.52 16.41 -22.18
C GLY A 103 -8.72 17.36 -22.04
N GLU A 104 -9.69 17.02 -21.19
CA GLU A 104 -10.79 17.91 -20.78
C GLU A 104 -10.44 18.78 -19.56
N GLY A 105 -9.29 18.54 -18.94
CA GLY A 105 -8.82 19.25 -17.78
C GLY A 105 -7.98 18.40 -16.84
N VAL A 106 -7.38 19.07 -15.87
CA VAL A 106 -6.56 18.47 -14.83
C VAL A 106 -7.46 17.94 -13.71
N ARG A 107 -7.25 16.67 -13.35
CA ARG A 107 -7.98 15.97 -12.29
C ARG A 107 -7.00 15.47 -11.25
N HIS A 108 -7.42 15.48 -9.99
CA HIS A 108 -6.60 15.04 -8.87
C HIS A 108 -7.24 13.83 -8.20
N PHE A 109 -6.46 12.81 -7.89
CA PHE A 109 -6.94 11.56 -7.32
C PHE A 109 -6.16 11.19 -6.08
N VAL A 110 -6.85 10.97 -4.96
CA VAL A 110 -6.22 10.41 -3.76
C VAL A 110 -6.21 8.89 -3.83
N ARG A 111 -5.07 8.29 -3.49
CA ARG A 111 -4.92 6.84 -3.33
C ARG A 111 -3.75 6.50 -2.40
N SER A 112 -3.66 5.23 -2.03
CA SER A 112 -2.56 4.68 -1.26
C SER A 112 -1.77 3.66 -2.09
N TRP A 113 -0.46 3.63 -1.89
CA TRP A 113 0.43 2.63 -2.45
C TRP A 113 1.13 1.85 -1.34
N ALA A 114 1.14 0.53 -1.47
CA ALA A 114 1.94 -0.36 -0.66
C ALA A 114 3.12 -0.89 -1.48
N VAL A 115 4.28 -0.98 -0.85
CA VAL A 115 5.41 -1.77 -1.35
C VAL A 115 5.67 -2.87 -0.34
N ILE A 116 5.82 -4.09 -0.84
CA ILE A 116 6.23 -5.25 -0.05
C ILE A 116 7.53 -5.80 -0.62
N GLN A 117 8.51 -6.03 0.24
CA GLN A 117 9.74 -6.78 -0.04
C GLN A 117 9.67 -8.10 0.70
N GLY A 118 10.06 -9.19 0.05
CA GLY A 118 10.12 -10.52 0.65
C GLY A 118 10.99 -11.48 -0.15
N LEU A 119 10.78 -12.78 0.09
CA LEU A 119 11.65 -13.87 -0.38
C LEU A 119 11.79 -13.99 -1.91
N GLY A 120 10.89 -13.39 -2.69
CA GLY A 120 10.90 -13.41 -4.15
C GLY A 120 11.33 -12.11 -4.85
N GLY A 121 11.65 -11.07 -4.08
CA GLY A 121 11.84 -9.70 -4.57
C GLY A 121 10.84 -8.73 -3.95
N TYR A 122 10.50 -7.67 -4.67
CA TYR A 122 9.49 -6.71 -4.25
C TYR A 122 8.34 -6.62 -5.23
N ALA A 123 7.19 -6.19 -4.72
CA ALA A 123 6.01 -5.85 -5.51
C ALA A 123 5.36 -4.58 -4.97
N CYS A 124 4.59 -3.93 -5.83
CA CYS A 124 3.82 -2.73 -5.52
C CYS A 124 2.32 -3.02 -5.70
N GLY A 125 1.48 -2.40 -4.88
CA GLY A 125 0.04 -2.49 -5.00
C GLY A 125 -0.63 -1.17 -4.65
N GLY A 126 -1.49 -0.68 -5.54
CA GLY A 126 -2.30 0.52 -5.31
C GLY A 126 -3.66 0.17 -4.70
N SER A 127 -4.23 1.09 -3.92
CA SER A 127 -5.65 1.07 -3.58
C SER A 127 -6.51 1.54 -4.78
N GLY A 128 -7.83 1.54 -4.60
CA GLY A 128 -8.70 2.36 -5.45
C GLY A 128 -8.39 3.85 -5.30
N SER A 129 -8.86 4.64 -6.27
CA SER A 129 -8.68 6.09 -6.33
C SER A 129 -10.00 6.82 -6.11
N LEU A 130 -9.95 7.97 -5.46
CA LEU A 130 -11.09 8.89 -5.36
C LEU A 130 -10.71 10.25 -5.95
N GLU A 131 -11.54 10.76 -6.85
CA GLU A 131 -11.37 12.12 -7.39
C GLU A 131 -11.54 13.14 -6.27
N VAL A 132 -10.59 14.06 -6.17
CA VAL A 132 -10.63 15.17 -5.24
C VAL A 132 -11.29 16.35 -5.98
N PRO A 133 -12.35 16.97 -5.43
CA PRO A 133 -13.00 18.10 -6.06
C PRO A 133 -12.01 19.24 -6.36
N GLY A 134 -11.98 19.71 -7.61
CA GLY A 134 -11.01 20.73 -8.07
C GLY A 134 -10.99 22.01 -7.23
N ARG A 135 -12.11 22.39 -6.62
CA ARG A 135 -12.21 23.52 -5.69
C ARG A 135 -11.28 23.44 -4.46
N LEU A 136 -10.73 22.26 -4.16
CA LEU A 136 -9.78 22.03 -3.07
C LEU A 136 -8.32 22.30 -3.48
N PHE A 137 -8.09 22.72 -4.71
CA PHE A 137 -6.80 23.15 -5.24
C PHE A 137 -6.84 24.64 -5.60
N GLU A 138 -5.69 25.30 -5.58
CA GLU A 138 -5.58 26.68 -6.05
C GLU A 138 -5.56 26.72 -7.58
N GLU A 139 -6.38 27.56 -8.21
CA GLU A 139 -6.50 27.69 -9.69
C GLU A 139 -5.26 28.32 -10.36
N ARG A 140 -4.21 28.63 -9.59
CA ARG A 140 -2.99 29.18 -10.17
C ARG A 140 -2.20 28.04 -10.82
N THR A 141 -2.22 28.03 -12.15
CA THR A 141 -1.24 27.41 -13.07
C THR A 141 -1.31 25.91 -13.34
N GLY A 142 -2.48 25.28 -13.40
CA GLY A 142 -2.65 23.92 -13.98
C GLY A 142 -2.00 22.77 -13.19
N GLU A 143 -1.12 23.08 -12.25
CA GLU A 143 -0.52 22.21 -11.25
C GLU A 143 -0.90 22.76 -9.87
N GLY A 144 -2.20 22.83 -9.59
CA GLY A 144 -2.72 23.53 -8.42
C GLY A 144 -2.12 22.98 -7.13
N GLU A 145 -1.55 23.85 -6.31
CA GLU A 145 -1.11 23.49 -4.97
C GLU A 145 -2.33 23.12 -4.10
N PRO A 146 -2.24 22.09 -3.24
CA PRO A 146 -3.30 21.75 -2.30
C PRO A 146 -3.67 22.94 -1.42
N ARG A 147 -4.96 23.32 -1.39
CA ARG A 147 -5.41 24.34 -0.42
C ARG A 147 -5.18 23.84 1.00
N ARG A 148 -5.00 24.78 1.94
CA ARG A 148 -4.85 24.48 3.37
C ARG A 148 -6.00 23.62 3.93
N GLU A 149 -7.19 23.75 3.37
CA GLU A 149 -8.36 22.92 3.70
C GLU A 149 -8.09 21.43 3.50
N LEU A 150 -7.40 21.04 2.42
CA LEU A 150 -7.03 19.65 2.13
C LEU A 150 -6.11 19.07 3.22
N ALA A 151 -5.20 19.90 3.75
CA ALA A 151 -4.34 19.53 4.88
C ALA A 151 -5.12 19.40 6.21
N GLY A 152 -6.26 20.08 6.35
CA GLY A 152 -7.19 19.91 7.48
C GLY A 152 -7.95 18.60 7.40
N LEU A 153 -8.53 18.29 6.24
CA LEU A 153 -9.27 17.05 5.97
C LEU A 153 -8.40 15.79 6.16
N ARG A 154 -7.11 15.89 5.79
CA ARG A 154 -6.12 14.84 6.04
C ARG A 154 -5.95 14.51 7.53
N ARG A 155 -6.08 15.47 8.44
CA ARG A 155 -5.76 15.30 9.86
C ARG A 155 -6.88 14.71 10.70
N GLN A 156 -8.14 14.89 10.30
CA GLN A 156 -9.30 14.42 11.08
C GLN A 156 -9.58 12.92 10.85
N ALA A 157 -10.03 12.57 9.64
CA ALA A 157 -10.38 11.19 9.27
C ALA A 157 -9.51 10.64 8.12
N GLY A 158 -8.77 11.52 7.44
CA GLY A 158 -8.07 11.22 6.19
C GLY A 158 -8.90 11.59 4.96
N LEU A 159 -8.20 11.85 3.85
CA LEU A 159 -8.82 12.34 2.62
C LEU A 159 -9.82 11.33 2.05
N VAL A 160 -9.44 10.05 2.03
CA VAL A 160 -10.31 8.96 1.56
C VAL A 160 -11.61 8.89 2.36
N ALA A 161 -11.54 8.96 3.69
CA ALA A 161 -12.73 8.93 4.54
C ALA A 161 -13.61 10.16 4.36
N THR A 162 -12.99 11.33 4.21
CA THR A 162 -13.74 12.58 3.99
C THR A 162 -14.50 12.54 2.66
N LEU A 163 -13.82 12.15 1.58
CA LEU A 163 -14.40 12.18 0.23
C LEU A 163 -15.47 11.10 0.02
N SER A 164 -15.36 9.97 0.72
CA SER A 164 -16.34 8.88 0.65
C SER A 164 -17.48 8.99 1.65
N GLY A 165 -17.54 10.05 2.46
CA GLY A 165 -18.53 10.16 3.54
C GLY A 165 -18.36 9.09 4.63
N GLY A 166 -17.14 8.58 4.82
CA GLY A 166 -16.79 7.54 5.80
C GLY A 166 -16.99 6.10 5.33
N LEU A 167 -17.43 5.88 4.10
CA LEU A 167 -17.62 4.54 3.52
C LEU A 167 -16.28 3.84 3.24
N GLU A 168 -15.26 4.61 2.91
CA GLU A 168 -13.88 4.16 2.80
C GLU A 168 -13.03 4.80 3.90
N SER A 169 -11.91 4.17 4.26
CA SER A 169 -11.01 4.66 5.29
C SER A 169 -9.57 4.49 4.86
N ARG A 170 -8.65 5.14 5.58
CA ARG A 170 -7.21 4.86 5.41
C ARG A 170 -6.87 3.39 5.61
N ARG A 171 -7.57 2.74 6.56
CA ARG A 171 -7.39 1.32 6.84
C ARG A 171 -7.80 0.47 5.64
N SER A 172 -8.97 0.70 5.05
CA SER A 172 -9.43 -0.08 3.90
C SER A 172 -8.58 0.18 2.66
N ALA A 173 -8.14 1.43 2.43
CA ALA A 173 -7.19 1.77 1.37
C ALA A 173 -5.84 1.04 1.55
N ALA A 174 -5.27 1.06 2.77
CA ALA A 174 -4.05 0.33 3.08
C ALA A 174 -4.22 -1.19 2.93
N ALA A 175 -5.39 -1.74 3.32
CA ALA A 175 -5.70 -3.16 3.15
C ALA A 175 -5.75 -3.57 1.67
N ALA A 176 -6.42 -2.77 0.83
CA ALA A 176 -6.48 -3.01 -0.61
C ALA A 176 -5.09 -2.93 -1.26
N ALA A 177 -4.32 -1.89 -0.95
CA ALA A 177 -2.96 -1.71 -1.45
C ALA A 177 -2.05 -2.88 -1.05
N ALA A 178 -2.05 -3.27 0.23
CA ALA A 178 -1.27 -4.39 0.73
C ALA A 178 -1.68 -5.73 0.08
N PHE A 179 -2.99 -6.00 -0.03
CA PHE A 179 -3.50 -7.18 -0.74
C PHE A 179 -2.98 -7.24 -2.18
N ASN A 180 -3.08 -6.14 -2.92
CA ASN A 180 -2.63 -6.06 -4.31
C ASN A 180 -1.11 -6.24 -4.43
N ALA A 181 -0.32 -5.71 -3.49
CA ALA A 181 1.12 -5.88 -3.46
C ALA A 181 1.52 -7.34 -3.22
N VAL A 182 0.88 -8.01 -2.25
CA VAL A 182 1.11 -9.45 -1.99
C VAL A 182 0.70 -10.27 -3.21
N ALA A 183 -0.45 -9.98 -3.82
CA ALA A 183 -0.90 -10.68 -5.02
C ALA A 183 0.12 -10.57 -6.17
N GLY A 184 0.72 -9.38 -6.36
CA GLY A 184 1.78 -9.18 -7.34
C GLY A 184 3.04 -10.01 -7.04
N LEU A 185 3.47 -10.08 -5.78
CA LEU A 185 4.66 -10.84 -5.38
C LEU A 185 4.51 -12.35 -5.63
N PHE A 186 3.29 -12.86 -5.49
CA PHE A 186 3.00 -14.29 -5.60
C PHE A 186 2.45 -14.69 -6.97
N PHE A 187 2.18 -13.76 -7.88
CA PHE A 187 1.60 -14.06 -9.20
C PHE A 187 2.38 -15.18 -9.93
N GLU A 188 3.70 -15.09 -9.98
CA GLU A 188 4.55 -16.09 -10.67
C GLU A 188 4.45 -17.50 -10.07
N LEU A 189 4.11 -17.63 -8.78
CA LEU A 189 3.92 -18.93 -8.12
C LEU A 189 2.66 -19.65 -8.63
N TYR A 190 1.64 -18.89 -9.04
CA TYR A 190 0.38 -19.42 -9.57
C TYR A 190 0.39 -19.55 -11.10
N SER A 191 1.11 -18.68 -11.81
CA SER A 191 1.21 -18.69 -13.28
C SER A 191 1.94 -19.92 -13.84
N GLY A 192 2.70 -20.64 -13.01
CA GLY A 192 3.35 -21.90 -13.36
C GLY A 192 2.47 -23.14 -13.22
N HIS A 193 1.25 -23.03 -12.68
CA HIS A 193 0.31 -24.15 -12.64
C HIS A 193 -0.51 -24.17 -13.94
N PRO A 194 -0.43 -25.22 -14.78
CA PRO A 194 -1.44 -25.40 -15.80
C PRO A 194 -2.78 -25.45 -15.07
N ARG A 195 -3.69 -24.53 -15.42
CA ARG A 195 -5.09 -24.68 -15.04
C ARG A 195 -5.51 -26.02 -15.63
N SER A 196 -5.60 -27.06 -14.80
CA SER A 196 -6.33 -28.27 -15.16
C SER A 196 -7.75 -27.78 -15.42
N GLY A 197 -8.08 -27.63 -16.70
CA GLY A 197 -9.41 -27.26 -17.13
C GLY A 197 -10.39 -28.27 -16.57
N ASN A 198 -11.41 -27.76 -15.89
CA ASN A 198 -12.72 -28.40 -15.92
C ASN A 198 -13.48 -27.77 -17.09
#